data_AF-A0A2M7E8Z6-F1
#
_entry.id   AF-A0A2M7E8Z6-F1
#
_cell.length_a   1.000
_cell.length_b   1.000
_cell.length_c   1.000
_cell.angle_alpha   90.00
_cell.angle_beta   90.00
_cell.angle_gamma   90.00
#
_symmetry.space_group_name_H-M   'P 1'
#
loop_
_entity.id
_entity.type
_entity.pdbx_description
1 polymer ?
#
loop_
_entity_poly.entity_id
_entity_poly.type
_entity_poly.pdbx_seq_one_letter_code
_entity_poly.pdbx_strand_id
1 'polypeptide(L)'
;MGAQIDLSAIDLYGTVAEGNEENPGAYVHYNIDNDNGNTSGGNPIADKDEDGPVSGENDLKQATITLKPSSLETGKVILKRSNTKVRTWKSSTKGGNNKILVDSNEKTWDLSDSNQRQDFNNVKNNLWVEGYQDNGSSNLTAEYRDAENNLVGSDTIKYTFIGAICGRQPTPSERNDAGSTFPNLIHCEWSITGEATPIYNCIAWSVGETTTWYVDVEAHRMHPYDIVIDNVWGNGDSTMTMAELDAFYDAKGYESTATGPNDADVMYYSGFHGARKKGCNCGAGKWIMFESKCGEWVRIEHVHNQLNGVVYGDPVRYYKHK
;
A
#
# COMPACT_ATOMS: atom_id res chain seq x y z
N MET A 1 21.74 -12.59 -34.71
CA MET A 1 20.88 -12.71 -33.51
C MET A 1 19.44 -12.79 -34.00
N GLY A 2 18.66 -13.75 -33.52
CA GLY A 2 17.23 -13.85 -33.84
C GLY A 2 16.44 -12.71 -33.18
N ALA A 3 15.19 -12.53 -33.59
CA ALA A 3 14.32 -11.58 -32.93
C ALA A 3 14.00 -12.05 -31.49
N GLN A 4 13.89 -11.11 -30.55
CA GLN A 4 13.57 -11.35 -29.14
C GLN A 4 12.68 -10.23 -28.63
N ILE A 5 11.81 -10.55 -27.67
CA ILE A 5 11.01 -9.59 -26.92
C ILE A 5 11.22 -9.85 -25.43
N ASP A 6 11.42 -8.77 -24.68
CA ASP A 6 11.55 -8.77 -23.22
C ASP A 6 10.54 -7.73 -22.65
N LEU A 7 10.01 -7.98 -21.47
CA LEU A 7 9.17 -7.09 -20.67
C LEU A 7 9.92 -6.86 -19.36
N SER A 8 10.00 -5.62 -18.89
CA SER A 8 10.64 -5.30 -17.61
C SER A 8 9.76 -4.37 -16.78
N ALA A 9 9.87 -4.45 -15.45
CA ALA A 9 9.05 -3.67 -14.53
C ALA A 9 9.89 -2.88 -13.51
N ILE A 10 9.37 -1.70 -13.16
CA ILE A 10 9.64 -1.02 -11.91
C ILE A 10 8.41 -1.23 -11.03
N ASP A 11 8.60 -1.57 -9.77
CA ASP A 11 7.55 -1.80 -8.79
C ASP A 11 7.69 -0.84 -7.59
N LEU A 12 6.93 -1.06 -6.52
CA LEU A 12 7.00 -0.23 -5.30
C LEU A 12 8.36 -0.21 -4.60
N TYR A 13 9.20 -1.21 -4.88
CA TYR A 13 10.48 -1.45 -4.22
C TYR A 13 11.68 -1.29 -5.17
N GLY A 14 11.44 -0.92 -6.43
CA GLY A 14 12.47 -0.62 -7.42
C GLY A 14 12.37 -1.52 -8.66
N THR A 15 13.49 -1.74 -9.33
CA THR A 15 13.54 -2.60 -10.52
C THR A 15 13.34 -4.06 -10.15
N VAL A 16 12.42 -4.74 -10.85
CA VAL A 16 12.21 -6.18 -10.71
C VAL A 16 13.31 -6.89 -11.51
N ALA A 17 14.04 -7.79 -10.87
CA ALA A 17 15.02 -8.62 -11.56
C ALA A 17 14.32 -9.70 -12.39
N GLU A 18 14.84 -9.98 -13.59
CA GLU A 18 14.36 -11.01 -14.52
C GLU A 18 13.89 -12.31 -13.82
N GLY A 19 14.76 -12.93 -13.01
CA GLY A 19 14.45 -14.19 -12.34
C GLY A 19 13.35 -14.12 -11.26
N ASN A 20 12.86 -12.92 -10.95
CA ASN A 20 11.81 -12.65 -9.98
C ASN A 20 10.49 -12.21 -10.62
N GLU A 21 10.42 -12.03 -11.95
CA GLU A 21 9.28 -11.41 -12.62
C GLU A 21 7.98 -12.20 -12.52
N GLU A 22 8.06 -13.53 -12.43
CA GLU A 22 6.90 -14.41 -12.25
C GLU A 22 6.73 -14.86 -10.80
N ASN A 23 7.82 -14.84 -10.02
CA ASN A 23 7.83 -15.19 -8.61
C ASN A 23 8.98 -14.50 -7.85
N PRO A 24 8.70 -13.59 -6.91
CA PRO A 24 7.36 -13.21 -6.43
C PRO A 24 6.53 -12.38 -7.41
N GLY A 25 7.16 -11.77 -8.42
CA GLY A 25 6.60 -10.77 -9.31
C GLY A 25 6.79 -9.34 -8.82
N ALA A 26 6.19 -8.41 -9.57
CA ALA A 26 6.14 -6.99 -9.26
C ALA A 26 5.02 -6.66 -8.27
N TYR A 27 5.24 -5.72 -7.36
CA TYR A 27 4.23 -5.17 -6.46
C TYR A 27 3.84 -3.76 -6.87
N VAL A 28 2.54 -3.53 -7.07
CA VAL A 28 1.98 -2.23 -7.46
C VAL A 28 0.86 -1.89 -6.48
N HIS A 29 0.63 -0.61 -6.21
CA HIS A 29 -0.50 -0.24 -5.36
C HIS A 29 -1.81 -0.64 -6.04
N TYR A 30 -2.74 -1.17 -5.25
CA TYR A 30 -4.13 -1.20 -5.65
C TYR A 30 -4.65 0.23 -5.54
N ASN A 31 -4.98 0.85 -6.67
CA ASN A 31 -5.15 2.30 -6.83
C ASN A 31 -6.46 2.84 -6.20
N ILE A 32 -6.57 2.68 -4.88
CA ILE A 32 -7.79 2.92 -4.10
C ILE A 32 -7.85 4.29 -3.46
N ASP A 33 -6.74 5.01 -3.45
CA ASP A 33 -6.66 6.33 -2.88
C ASP A 33 -7.25 7.41 -3.79
N ASN A 34 -7.03 8.67 -3.42
CA ASN A 34 -7.67 9.82 -4.04
C ASN A 34 -6.68 10.98 -4.08
N ASP A 35 -5.80 10.96 -5.06
CA ASP A 35 -4.71 11.92 -5.22
C ASP A 35 -5.21 13.32 -5.58
N ASN A 36 -6.29 13.40 -6.35
CA ASN A 36 -6.83 14.67 -6.86
C ASN A 36 -7.84 15.34 -5.90
N GLY A 37 -8.18 14.71 -4.78
CA GLY A 37 -9.08 15.25 -3.76
C GLY A 37 -10.55 15.39 -4.17
N ASN A 38 -10.97 14.78 -5.27
CA ASN A 38 -12.36 14.85 -5.72
C ASN A 38 -13.30 14.00 -4.82
N THR A 39 -14.59 14.35 -4.82
CA THR A 39 -15.59 13.62 -4.02
C THR A 39 -16.92 13.51 -4.74
N SER A 40 -17.69 12.47 -4.42
CA SER A 40 -19.08 12.29 -4.83
C SER A 40 -19.96 12.10 -3.61
N GLY A 41 -20.89 13.04 -3.39
CA GLY A 41 -21.74 13.04 -2.18
C GLY A 41 -20.95 13.13 -0.87
N GLY A 42 -19.74 13.73 -0.90
CA GLY A 42 -18.84 13.84 0.24
C GLY A 42 -17.89 12.64 0.43
N ASN A 43 -18.06 11.55 -0.32
CA ASN A 43 -17.15 10.41 -0.28
C ASN A 43 -16.01 10.60 -1.28
N PRO A 44 -14.75 10.26 -0.94
CA PRO A 44 -13.65 10.28 -1.89
C PRO A 44 -13.94 9.32 -3.06
N ILE A 45 -13.60 9.73 -4.28
CA ILE A 45 -13.64 8.84 -5.44
C ILE A 45 -12.25 8.19 -5.54
N ALA A 46 -12.21 6.86 -5.58
CA ALA A 46 -10.95 6.18 -5.75
C ALA A 46 -10.40 6.43 -7.17
N ASP A 47 -9.10 6.66 -7.30
CA ASP A 47 -8.49 7.03 -8.58
C ASP A 47 -8.66 5.92 -9.63
N LYS A 48 -8.72 4.64 -9.23
CA LYS A 48 -9.07 3.51 -10.11
C LYS A 48 -10.42 3.67 -10.82
N ASP A 49 -11.37 4.39 -10.22
CA ASP A 49 -12.73 4.57 -10.72
C ASP A 49 -12.81 5.77 -11.69
N GLU A 50 -11.68 6.41 -11.97
CA GLU A 50 -11.55 7.51 -12.91
C GLU A 50 -10.90 7.09 -14.23
N ASP A 51 -11.60 7.35 -15.33
CA ASP A 51 -11.09 7.14 -16.69
C ASP A 51 -10.32 8.37 -17.23
N GLY A 52 -10.46 9.52 -16.56
CA GLY A 52 -9.81 10.78 -16.91
C GLY A 52 -8.39 10.90 -16.33
N PRO A 53 -7.64 11.96 -16.69
CA PRO A 53 -6.37 12.23 -16.03
C PRO A 53 -6.55 12.53 -14.55
N VAL A 54 -5.75 11.88 -13.70
CA VAL A 54 -5.72 12.16 -12.25
C VAL A 54 -4.52 13.04 -11.94
N SER A 55 -4.76 14.17 -11.26
CA SER A 55 -3.70 15.08 -10.81
C SER A 55 -3.02 14.50 -9.58
N GLY A 56 -1.69 14.40 -9.59
CA GLY A 56 -0.93 13.85 -8.46
C GLY A 56 -0.72 12.33 -8.51
N GLU A 57 -1.35 11.64 -9.47
CA GLU A 57 -1.33 10.18 -9.64
C GLU A 57 0.08 9.57 -9.45
N ASN A 58 0.21 8.70 -8.44
CA ASN A 58 1.49 8.12 -8.06
C ASN A 58 1.51 6.58 -7.89
N ASP A 59 0.36 5.92 -8.05
CA ASP A 59 0.19 4.47 -7.86
C ASP A 59 0.62 3.64 -9.08
N LEU A 60 0.50 4.20 -10.29
CA LEU A 60 0.90 3.54 -11.52
C LEU A 60 2.42 3.33 -11.55
N LYS A 61 2.85 2.13 -11.94
CA LYS A 61 4.29 1.81 -12.10
C LYS A 61 4.66 1.49 -13.53
N GLN A 62 5.89 1.84 -13.91
CA GLN A 62 6.36 1.73 -15.28
C GLN A 62 6.71 0.29 -15.64
N ALA A 63 6.33 -0.11 -16.84
CA ALA A 63 6.82 -1.29 -17.53
C ALA A 63 7.46 -0.89 -18.86
N THR A 64 8.39 -1.69 -19.37
CA THR A 64 9.07 -1.44 -20.65
C THR A 64 9.07 -2.70 -21.50
N ILE A 65 8.67 -2.58 -22.77
CA ILE A 65 8.75 -3.65 -23.76
C ILE A 65 10.01 -3.41 -24.61
N THR A 66 10.97 -4.33 -24.55
CA THR A 66 12.18 -4.28 -25.35
C THR A 66 12.06 -5.27 -26.51
N LEU A 67 12.18 -4.78 -27.74
CA LEU A 67 12.23 -5.61 -28.94
C LEU A 67 13.64 -5.57 -29.55
N LYS A 68 14.22 -6.74 -29.85
CA LYS A 68 15.55 -6.87 -30.44
C LYS A 68 15.45 -7.61 -31.79
N PRO A 69 16.05 -7.10 -32.88
CA PRO A 69 16.55 -5.73 -33.00
C PRO A 69 15.40 -4.73 -32.87
N SER A 70 15.69 -3.53 -32.36
CA SER A 70 14.67 -2.49 -32.18
C SER A 70 14.12 -1.92 -33.49
N SER A 71 14.71 -2.32 -34.62
CA SER A 71 14.40 -1.88 -35.99
C SER A 71 13.53 -2.87 -36.77
N LEU A 72 12.85 -3.81 -36.11
CA LEU A 72 11.92 -4.71 -36.80
C LEU A 72 10.76 -3.92 -37.42
N GLU A 73 10.51 -4.16 -38.71
CA GLU A 73 9.44 -3.50 -39.49
C GLU A 73 8.34 -4.48 -39.91
N THR A 74 8.41 -5.75 -39.50
CA THR A 74 7.43 -6.79 -39.83
C THR A 74 7.15 -7.69 -38.63
N GLY A 75 6.06 -8.45 -38.71
CA GLY A 75 5.56 -9.28 -37.62
C GLY A 75 4.61 -8.51 -36.70
N LYS A 76 4.27 -9.11 -35.56
CA LYS A 76 3.28 -8.58 -34.62
C LYS A 76 3.82 -8.55 -33.20
N VAL A 77 3.64 -7.43 -32.51
CA VAL A 77 3.80 -7.35 -31.06
C VAL A 77 2.43 -7.45 -30.41
N ILE A 78 2.29 -8.29 -29.40
CA ILE A 78 1.03 -8.52 -28.71
C ILE A 78 1.24 -8.34 -27.21
N LEU A 79 0.50 -7.41 -26.59
CA LEU A 79 0.47 -7.23 -25.14
C LEU A 79 -0.85 -7.80 -24.60
N LYS A 80 -0.78 -8.69 -23.61
CA LYS A 80 -1.94 -9.38 -23.02
C LYS A 80 -1.94 -9.28 -21.51
N ARG A 81 -3.14 -9.21 -20.93
CA ARG A 81 -3.36 -9.41 -19.49
C ARG A 81 -4.15 -10.69 -19.23
N SER A 82 -3.79 -11.41 -18.17
CA SER A 82 -4.50 -12.64 -17.78
C SER A 82 -5.91 -12.41 -17.23
N ASN A 83 -6.15 -11.23 -16.67
CA ASN A 83 -7.43 -10.81 -16.10
C ASN A 83 -7.50 -9.27 -16.01
N THR A 84 -8.67 -8.75 -15.66
CA THR A 84 -8.98 -7.32 -15.59
C THR A 84 -8.47 -6.61 -14.33
N LYS A 85 -7.78 -7.30 -13.41
CA LYS A 85 -7.23 -6.68 -12.19
C LYS A 85 -6.11 -5.70 -12.48
N VAL A 86 -5.47 -5.85 -13.64
CA VAL A 86 -4.47 -4.93 -14.18
C VAL A 86 -5.09 -4.09 -15.29
N ARG A 87 -4.81 -2.79 -15.31
CA ARG A 87 -5.01 -1.93 -16.47
C ARG A 87 -3.66 -1.39 -16.93
N THR A 88 -3.55 -1.07 -18.21
CA THR A 88 -2.33 -0.45 -18.73
C THR A 88 -2.60 0.80 -19.56
N TRP A 89 -1.69 1.75 -19.43
CA TRP A 89 -1.79 3.10 -19.95
C TRP A 89 -0.49 3.51 -20.63
N LYS A 90 -0.54 4.45 -21.58
CA LYS A 90 0.66 5.10 -22.14
C LYS A 90 1.06 6.39 -21.42
N SER A 91 0.52 6.64 -20.23
CA SER A 91 0.77 7.80 -19.37
C SER A 91 0.66 7.39 -17.91
N SER A 92 1.50 8.00 -17.05
CA SER A 92 1.45 7.78 -15.59
C SER A 92 0.19 8.36 -14.95
N THR A 93 -0.49 9.30 -15.62
CA THR A 93 -1.66 10.00 -15.08
C THR A 93 -2.97 9.50 -15.68
N LYS A 94 -2.99 8.33 -16.36
CA LYS A 94 -4.18 7.79 -17.06
C LYS A 94 -4.69 8.71 -18.19
N GLY A 95 -5.99 8.59 -18.53
CA GLY A 95 -6.71 9.38 -19.53
C GLY A 95 -7.17 8.57 -20.74
N GLY A 96 -8.34 8.92 -21.30
CA GLY A 96 -8.99 8.17 -22.39
C GLY A 96 -8.12 7.92 -23.62
N ASN A 97 -7.32 8.91 -24.05
CA ASN A 97 -6.39 8.75 -25.18
C ASN A 97 -5.17 7.86 -24.85
N ASN A 98 -4.99 7.53 -23.57
CA ASN A 98 -3.86 6.77 -23.07
C ASN A 98 -4.18 5.30 -22.75
N LYS A 99 -5.43 4.86 -22.94
CA LYS A 99 -5.84 3.47 -22.69
C LYS A 99 -5.08 2.49 -23.60
N ILE A 100 -4.50 1.42 -23.03
CA ILE A 100 -3.89 0.31 -23.77
C ILE A 100 -4.67 -0.99 -23.52
N LEU A 101 -4.63 -1.52 -22.29
CA LEU A 101 -5.43 -2.66 -21.84
C LEU A 101 -6.43 -2.22 -20.76
N VAL A 102 -7.33 -1.31 -21.11
CA VAL A 102 -8.41 -0.87 -20.19
C VAL A 102 -9.70 -1.58 -20.56
N ASP A 103 -10.12 -1.41 -21.81
CA ASP A 103 -11.38 -1.94 -22.35
C ASP A 103 -11.21 -3.28 -23.09
N SER A 104 -9.98 -3.79 -23.21
CA SER A 104 -9.63 -5.08 -23.84
C SER A 104 -8.60 -5.85 -23.01
N ASN A 105 -8.48 -7.17 -23.24
CA ASN A 105 -7.45 -8.00 -22.60
C ASN A 105 -6.19 -8.16 -23.45
N GLU A 106 -6.23 -7.68 -24.69
CA GLU A 106 -5.15 -7.80 -25.65
C GLU A 106 -5.08 -6.54 -26.51
N LYS A 107 -3.86 -6.15 -26.86
CA LYS A 107 -3.52 -5.15 -27.87
C LYS A 107 -2.46 -5.74 -28.79
N THR A 108 -2.77 -5.74 -30.08
CA THR A 108 -1.84 -6.17 -31.14
C THR A 108 -1.40 -4.96 -31.96
N TRP A 109 -0.09 -4.89 -32.25
CA TRP A 109 0.50 -3.97 -33.23
C TRP A 109 1.10 -4.79 -34.37
N ASP A 110 0.58 -4.62 -35.58
CA ASP A 110 1.23 -5.11 -36.80
C ASP A 110 2.36 -4.16 -37.18
N LEU A 111 3.60 -4.64 -37.06
CA LEU A 111 4.77 -3.82 -37.33
C LEU A 111 4.91 -3.47 -38.81
N SER A 112 4.22 -4.17 -39.72
CA SER A 112 4.20 -3.87 -41.16
C SER A 112 3.40 -2.59 -41.46
N ASP A 113 2.43 -2.24 -40.61
CA ASP A 113 1.68 -0.99 -40.66
C ASP A 113 2.47 0.13 -39.97
N SER A 114 2.80 1.20 -40.71
CA SER A 114 3.59 2.32 -40.20
C SER A 114 2.94 3.06 -39.03
N ASN A 115 1.62 3.16 -39.01
CA ASN A 115 0.90 3.85 -37.94
C ASN A 115 0.90 3.01 -36.67
N GLN A 116 0.70 1.69 -36.79
CA GLN A 116 0.76 0.78 -35.64
C GLN A 116 2.18 0.64 -35.11
N ARG A 117 3.19 0.61 -35.98
CA ARG A 117 4.60 0.64 -35.59
C ARG A 117 4.96 1.93 -34.84
N GLN A 118 4.44 3.08 -35.29
CA GLN A 118 4.60 4.35 -34.57
C GLN A 118 3.91 4.33 -33.20
N ASP A 119 2.69 3.80 -33.12
CA ASP A 119 1.96 3.65 -31.84
C ASP A 119 2.73 2.76 -30.86
N PHE A 120 3.23 1.60 -31.30
CA PHE A 120 4.07 0.73 -30.46
C PHE A 120 5.32 1.45 -29.97
N ASN A 121 6.00 2.20 -30.83
CA ASN A 121 7.19 2.98 -30.44
C ASN A 121 6.89 4.04 -29.38
N ASN A 122 5.67 4.59 -29.35
CA ASN A 122 5.24 5.53 -28.32
C ASN A 122 4.90 4.83 -26.99
N VAL A 123 4.50 3.55 -27.04
CA VAL A 123 4.08 2.76 -25.88
C VAL A 123 5.26 2.03 -25.20
N LYS A 124 6.19 1.47 -25.98
CA LYS A 124 7.17 0.49 -25.48
C LYS A 124 8.04 0.97 -24.32
N ASN A 125 8.27 2.28 -24.19
CA ASN A 125 9.02 2.90 -23.08
C ASN A 125 8.12 3.72 -22.13
N ASN A 126 6.83 3.83 -22.42
CA ASN A 126 5.86 4.63 -21.66
C ASN A 126 4.66 3.78 -21.22
N LEU A 127 4.85 2.48 -20.99
CA LEU A 127 3.78 1.61 -20.52
C LEU A 127 3.68 1.75 -19.00
N TRP A 128 2.48 2.04 -18.49
CA TRP A 128 2.20 2.20 -17.08
C TRP A 128 1.15 1.19 -16.64
N VAL A 129 1.37 0.59 -15.48
CA VAL A 129 0.59 -0.52 -14.93
C VAL A 129 -0.17 -0.03 -13.70
N GLU A 130 -1.47 -0.24 -13.71
CA GLU A 130 -2.40 0.14 -12.64
C GLU A 130 -3.03 -1.10 -12.01
N GLY A 131 -3.08 -1.15 -10.67
CA GLY A 131 -3.95 -2.07 -9.95
C GLY A 131 -5.38 -1.55 -9.86
N TYR A 132 -6.34 -2.27 -10.47
CA TYR A 132 -7.69 -1.74 -10.73
C TYR A 132 -8.83 -2.42 -9.94
N GLN A 133 -8.88 -3.74 -9.79
CA GLN A 133 -10.10 -4.39 -9.23
C GLN A 133 -10.02 -4.70 -7.74
N ASP A 134 -8.92 -5.29 -7.28
CA ASP A 134 -8.74 -5.77 -5.91
C ASP A 134 -7.25 -5.98 -5.61
N ASN A 135 -6.94 -6.42 -4.38
CA ASN A 135 -5.60 -6.79 -3.91
C ASN A 135 -5.11 -8.17 -4.42
N GLY A 136 -5.46 -8.50 -5.66
CA GLY A 136 -5.13 -9.76 -6.31
C GLY A 136 -3.86 -9.70 -7.15
N SER A 137 -3.79 -10.55 -8.17
CA SER A 137 -2.67 -10.56 -9.12
C SER A 137 -3.13 -10.77 -10.55
N SER A 138 -2.30 -10.35 -11.51
CA SER A 138 -2.48 -10.58 -12.93
C SER A 138 -1.12 -10.71 -13.61
N ASN A 139 -1.04 -11.57 -14.62
CA ASN A 139 0.11 -11.62 -15.51
C ASN A 139 -0.08 -10.63 -16.66
N LEU A 140 0.97 -9.88 -16.97
CA LEU A 140 1.11 -9.08 -18.17
C LEU A 140 2.16 -9.77 -19.05
N THR A 141 1.79 -10.10 -20.29
CA THR A 141 2.63 -10.85 -21.22
C THR A 141 2.83 -10.06 -22.50
N ALA A 142 4.07 -9.96 -22.96
CA ALA A 142 4.44 -9.41 -24.26
C ALA A 142 4.91 -10.55 -25.19
N GLU A 143 4.30 -10.69 -26.36
CA GLU A 143 4.68 -11.66 -27.40
C GLU A 143 5.18 -10.94 -28.65
N TYR A 144 6.16 -11.53 -29.34
CA TYR A 144 6.50 -11.19 -30.71
C TYR A 144 6.26 -12.39 -31.62
N ARG A 145 5.54 -12.16 -32.72
CA ARG A 145 5.31 -13.12 -33.80
C ARG A 145 5.93 -12.62 -35.10
N ASP A 146 6.49 -13.52 -35.90
CA ASP A 146 7.04 -13.17 -37.22
C ASP A 146 5.94 -12.86 -38.25
N ALA A 147 6.32 -12.58 -39.50
CA ALA A 147 5.40 -12.24 -40.58
C ALA A 147 4.46 -13.42 -40.93
N GLU A 148 4.94 -14.65 -40.74
CA GLU A 148 4.17 -15.90 -40.89
C GLU A 148 3.32 -16.21 -39.65
N ASN A 149 3.31 -15.33 -38.65
CA ASN A 149 2.55 -15.43 -37.40
C ASN A 149 3.01 -16.55 -36.43
N ASN A 150 4.22 -17.07 -36.63
CA ASN A 150 4.85 -17.98 -35.68
C ASN A 150 5.29 -17.21 -34.42
N LEU A 151 5.15 -17.82 -33.24
CA LEU A 151 5.67 -17.25 -32.01
C LEU A 151 7.19 -17.32 -32.01
N VAL A 152 7.84 -16.16 -31.89
CA VAL A 152 9.32 -16.06 -31.87
C VAL A 152 9.83 -15.84 -30.45
N GLY A 153 9.14 -15.02 -29.66
CA GLY A 153 9.48 -14.75 -28.27
C GLY A 153 8.27 -14.32 -27.47
N SER A 154 8.33 -14.55 -26.17
CA SER A 154 7.32 -14.13 -25.21
C SER A 154 8.00 -13.87 -23.87
N ASP A 155 7.50 -12.89 -23.15
CA ASP A 155 7.96 -12.58 -21.80
C ASP A 155 6.78 -12.17 -20.90
N THR A 156 6.84 -12.50 -19.61
CA THR A 156 5.71 -12.38 -18.68
C THR A 156 6.14 -11.86 -17.32
N ILE A 157 5.42 -10.85 -16.83
CA ILE A 157 5.54 -10.36 -15.46
C ILE A 157 4.24 -10.62 -14.72
N LYS A 158 4.35 -11.22 -13.53
CA LYS A 158 3.27 -11.29 -12.55
C LYS A 158 3.23 -9.99 -11.76
N TYR A 159 2.10 -9.30 -11.77
CA TYR A 159 1.82 -8.15 -10.91
C TYR A 159 0.94 -8.57 -9.74
N THR A 160 1.29 -8.14 -8.53
CA THR A 160 0.49 -8.28 -7.31
C THR A 160 0.09 -6.88 -6.83
N PHE A 161 -1.21 -6.66 -6.63
CA PHE A 161 -1.75 -5.38 -6.23
C PHE A 161 -1.94 -5.36 -4.72
N ILE A 162 -1.41 -4.32 -4.06
CA ILE A 162 -1.41 -4.24 -2.59
C ILE A 162 -1.97 -2.91 -2.10
N GLY A 163 -2.76 -2.97 -1.03
CA GLY A 163 -3.39 -1.82 -0.41
C GLY A 163 -3.97 -2.14 0.97
N ALA A 164 -4.20 -1.10 1.76
CA ALA A 164 -4.89 -1.14 3.03
C ALA A 164 -6.41 -1.04 2.79
N ILE A 165 -7.10 -2.17 2.98
CA ILE A 165 -8.50 -2.36 2.56
C ILE A 165 -9.40 -2.88 3.69
N CYS A 166 -8.92 -2.91 4.94
CA CYS A 166 -9.76 -3.33 6.06
C CYS A 166 -10.74 -2.23 6.51
N GLY A 167 -10.49 -0.99 6.11
CA GLY A 167 -11.27 0.20 6.44
C GLY A 167 -11.70 1.00 5.22
N ARG A 168 -12.39 2.11 5.46
CA ARG A 168 -12.72 3.07 4.41
C ARG A 168 -11.51 3.93 4.08
N GLN A 169 -11.42 4.37 2.83
CA GLN A 169 -10.41 5.36 2.45
C GLN A 169 -10.75 6.73 3.08
N PRO A 170 -9.75 7.46 3.55
CA PRO A 170 -9.93 8.78 4.16
C PRO A 170 -10.45 9.80 3.14
N THR A 171 -11.29 10.71 3.61
CA THR A 171 -11.68 11.91 2.85
C THR A 171 -10.48 12.83 2.61
N PRO A 172 -10.54 13.77 1.66
CA PRO A 172 -9.45 14.72 1.41
C PRO A 172 -9.04 15.53 2.66
N SER A 173 -10.02 15.92 3.50
CA SER A 173 -9.72 16.60 4.77
C SER A 173 -8.97 15.70 5.74
N GLU A 174 -9.44 14.47 5.93
CA GLU A 174 -8.78 13.50 6.80
C GLU A 174 -7.37 13.15 6.31
N ARG A 175 -7.15 13.07 4.99
CA ARG A 175 -5.80 12.89 4.41
C ARG A 175 -4.89 14.06 4.74
N ASN A 176 -5.36 15.29 4.62
CA ASN A 176 -4.57 16.48 4.93
C ASN A 176 -4.21 16.54 6.43
N ASP A 177 -5.17 16.25 7.31
CA ASP A 177 -4.95 16.22 8.76
C ASP A 177 -3.97 15.10 9.14
N ALA A 178 -4.14 13.91 8.54
CA ALA A 178 -3.25 12.77 8.73
C ALA A 178 -1.83 13.06 8.24
N GLY A 179 -1.66 13.59 7.03
CA GLY A 179 -0.35 13.88 6.45
C GLY A 179 0.41 14.98 7.21
N SER A 180 -0.31 15.91 7.81
CA SER A 180 0.28 16.94 8.70
C SER A 180 0.79 16.34 10.02
N THR A 181 0.11 15.32 10.53
CA THR A 181 0.40 14.68 11.81
C THR A 181 1.41 13.53 11.67
N PHE A 182 1.29 12.76 10.60
CA PHE A 182 2.02 11.53 10.29
C PHE A 182 2.57 11.63 8.86
N PRO A 183 3.68 12.36 8.64
CA PRO A 183 4.19 12.66 7.30
C PRO A 183 4.72 11.44 6.54
N ASN A 184 4.87 10.29 7.20
CA ASN A 184 5.32 9.04 6.60
C ASN A 184 4.17 8.14 6.12
N LEU A 185 2.90 8.54 6.30
CA LEU A 185 1.76 7.81 5.73
C LEU A 185 1.77 7.89 4.20
N ILE A 186 1.67 6.74 3.56
CA ILE A 186 1.58 6.61 2.10
C ILE A 186 0.15 6.19 1.76
N HIS A 187 -0.50 6.91 0.85
CA HIS A 187 -1.93 6.89 0.63
C HIS A 187 -2.59 5.49 0.64
N CYS A 188 -2.29 4.65 -0.35
CA CYS A 188 -2.85 3.29 -0.48
C CYS A 188 -2.47 2.32 0.66
N GLU A 189 -1.62 2.74 1.60
CA GLU A 189 -1.02 1.88 2.63
C GLU A 189 -1.65 2.04 4.01
N TRP A 190 -2.69 2.88 4.14
CA TRP A 190 -3.50 3.00 5.35
C TRP A 190 -4.99 3.18 5.03
N SER A 191 -5.84 2.84 6.00
CA SER A 191 -7.28 3.06 5.90
C SER A 191 -7.91 3.27 7.27
N ILE A 192 -9.09 3.89 7.30
CA ILE A 192 -9.83 4.18 8.54
C ILE A 192 -10.69 2.99 8.91
N THR A 193 -10.35 2.35 10.03
CA THR A 193 -11.00 1.14 10.54
C THR A 193 -11.93 1.41 11.72
N GLY A 194 -12.02 2.64 12.18
CA GLY A 194 -12.96 3.07 13.20
C GLY A 194 -13.07 4.59 13.29
N GLU A 195 -14.28 5.10 13.48
CA GLU A 195 -14.54 6.53 13.54
C GLU A 195 -13.98 7.18 14.81
N ALA A 196 -13.87 8.51 14.77
CA ALA A 196 -13.39 9.30 15.90
C ALA A 196 -14.26 9.12 17.14
N THR A 197 -13.61 8.98 18.30
CA THR A 197 -14.27 8.81 19.59
C THR A 197 -13.29 9.09 20.74
N PRO A 198 -13.74 9.77 21.81
CA PRO A 198 -12.91 10.02 23.00
C PRO A 198 -12.94 8.87 24.02
N ILE A 199 -13.64 7.76 23.72
CA ILE A 199 -13.89 6.70 24.71
C ILE A 199 -12.62 5.91 25.06
N TYR A 200 -11.69 5.74 24.11
CA TYR A 200 -10.47 4.97 24.27
C TYR A 200 -9.36 5.47 23.35
N ASN A 201 -8.11 5.22 23.72
CA ASN A 201 -6.92 5.66 23.00
C ASN A 201 -6.07 4.50 22.47
N CYS A 202 -4.92 4.82 21.88
CA CYS A 202 -3.95 3.89 21.30
C CYS A 202 -3.46 2.82 22.29
N ILE A 203 -3.18 3.19 23.54
CA ILE A 203 -2.71 2.24 24.56
C ILE A 203 -3.83 1.24 24.90
N ALA A 204 -5.06 1.70 25.09
CA ALA A 204 -6.20 0.81 25.31
C ALA A 204 -6.44 -0.12 24.12
N TRP A 205 -6.40 0.44 22.90
CA TRP A 205 -6.58 -0.35 21.68
C TRP A 205 -5.50 -1.41 21.50
N SER A 206 -4.25 -1.11 21.91
CA SER A 206 -3.12 -2.03 21.81
C SER A 206 -3.39 -3.36 22.54
N VAL A 207 -4.16 -3.32 23.63
CA VAL A 207 -4.57 -4.49 24.42
C VAL A 207 -6.02 -4.94 24.15
N GLY A 208 -6.65 -4.40 23.10
CA GLY A 208 -7.99 -4.79 22.67
C GLY A 208 -9.16 -4.18 23.47
N GLU A 209 -8.92 -3.13 24.25
CA GLU A 209 -9.95 -2.45 25.03
C GLU A 209 -10.51 -1.24 24.28
N THR A 210 -11.84 -1.07 24.32
CA THR A 210 -12.56 -0.01 23.59
C THR A 210 -13.42 0.87 24.49
N THR A 211 -13.28 0.74 25.81
CA THR A 211 -14.11 1.43 26.82
C THR A 211 -13.27 2.09 27.90
N THR A 212 -11.98 2.30 27.66
CA THR A 212 -11.02 2.77 28.67
C THR A 212 -9.99 3.67 28.01
N TRP A 213 -9.58 4.69 28.75
CA TRP A 213 -8.50 5.59 28.36
C TRP A 213 -7.34 5.43 29.33
N TYR A 214 -6.14 5.13 28.82
CA TYR A 214 -4.94 5.00 29.65
C TYR A 214 -4.05 6.22 29.52
N VAL A 215 -3.53 6.68 30.65
CA VAL A 215 -2.47 7.70 30.72
C VAL A 215 -1.29 7.12 31.51
N ASP A 216 -0.10 7.65 31.28
CA ASP A 216 1.13 7.23 31.96
C ASP A 216 1.08 7.57 33.46
N VAL A 217 0.88 8.86 33.78
CA VAL A 217 0.95 9.41 35.15
C VAL A 217 -0.25 10.30 35.47
N GLU A 218 -0.50 10.54 36.75
CA GLU A 218 -1.68 11.28 37.24
C GLU A 218 -1.76 12.70 36.66
N ALA A 219 -0.61 13.36 36.45
CA ALA A 219 -0.53 14.71 35.88
C ALA A 219 -1.04 14.79 34.42
N HIS A 220 -1.07 13.67 33.69
CA HIS A 220 -1.54 13.60 32.31
C HIS A 220 -3.00 13.13 32.19
N ARG A 221 -3.70 12.94 33.32
CA ARG A 221 -5.14 12.66 33.34
C ARG A 221 -5.89 13.78 32.61
N MET A 222 -6.64 13.40 31.58
CA MET A 222 -7.51 14.30 30.81
C MET A 222 -8.97 14.15 31.22
N HIS A 223 -9.37 12.95 31.65
CA HIS A 223 -10.74 12.65 32.06
C HIS A 223 -10.81 12.05 33.47
N PRO A 224 -11.94 12.24 34.19
CA PRO A 224 -12.15 11.65 35.51
C PRO A 224 -12.10 10.12 35.53
N TYR A 225 -12.31 9.48 34.38
CA TYR A 225 -12.38 8.02 34.22
C TYR A 225 -11.13 7.40 33.60
N ASP A 226 -10.07 8.19 33.34
CA ASP A 226 -8.81 7.64 32.84
C ASP A 226 -8.20 6.67 33.86
N ILE A 227 -7.50 5.65 33.38
CA ILE A 227 -6.69 4.78 34.22
C ILE A 227 -5.23 5.21 34.08
N VAL A 228 -4.62 5.57 35.21
CA VAL A 228 -3.22 5.97 35.28
C VAL A 228 -2.38 4.73 35.49
N ILE A 229 -1.49 4.44 34.54
CA ILE A 229 -0.72 3.20 34.55
C ILE A 229 0.23 3.16 35.75
N ASP A 230 0.96 4.24 36.01
CA ASP A 230 1.89 4.32 37.16
C ASP A 230 1.18 4.04 38.51
N ASN A 231 -0.06 4.53 38.69
CA ASN A 231 -0.80 4.31 39.94
C ASN A 231 -1.29 2.86 40.12
N VAL A 232 -1.57 2.14 39.03
CA VAL A 232 -2.22 0.82 39.09
C VAL A 232 -1.21 -0.32 38.94
N TRP A 233 -0.22 -0.15 38.07
CA TRP A 233 0.80 -1.15 37.75
C TRP A 233 2.23 -0.67 38.04
N GLY A 234 2.41 0.59 38.41
CA GLY A 234 3.69 1.14 38.82
C GLY A 234 3.77 1.40 40.32
N ASN A 235 4.54 2.43 40.68
CA ASN A 235 4.85 2.73 42.07
C ASN A 235 4.22 4.06 42.55
N GLY A 236 3.64 4.85 41.64
CA GLY A 236 2.95 6.10 41.96
C GLY A 236 3.89 7.28 42.23
N ASP A 237 5.15 7.23 41.78
CA ASP A 237 6.13 8.32 41.91
C ASP A 237 5.96 9.42 40.84
N SER A 238 4.92 9.33 40.01
CA SER A 238 4.62 10.26 38.93
C SER A 238 5.65 10.23 37.80
N THR A 239 6.36 9.11 37.64
CA THR A 239 7.27 8.86 36.53
C THR A 239 6.95 7.51 35.91
N MET A 240 6.83 7.45 34.57
CA MET A 240 6.60 6.19 33.88
C MET A 240 7.92 5.56 33.43
N THR A 241 8.23 4.38 33.96
CA THR A 241 9.37 3.56 33.54
C THR A 241 8.95 2.40 32.64
N MET A 242 9.92 1.83 31.93
CA MET A 242 9.66 0.65 31.09
C MET A 242 9.25 -0.59 31.90
N ALA A 243 9.69 -0.72 33.15
CA ALA A 243 9.30 -1.84 34.00
C ALA A 243 7.82 -1.77 34.39
N GLU A 244 7.29 -0.57 34.58
CA GLU A 244 5.88 -0.33 34.91
C GLU A 244 5.01 -0.47 33.66
N LEU A 245 5.53 -0.07 32.50
CA LEU A 245 4.92 -0.38 31.20
C LEU A 245 4.82 -1.90 30.99
N ASP A 246 5.89 -2.62 31.27
CA ASP A 246 5.89 -4.08 31.20
C ASP A 246 4.90 -4.69 32.18
N ALA A 247 4.80 -4.18 33.41
CA ALA A 247 3.82 -4.65 34.38
C ALA A 247 2.37 -4.44 33.90
N PHE A 248 2.09 -3.30 33.24
CA PHE A 248 0.80 -3.07 32.59
C PHE A 248 0.52 -4.12 31.51
N TYR A 249 1.43 -4.30 30.55
CA TYR A 249 1.24 -5.27 29.46
C TYR A 249 1.19 -6.72 29.99
N ASP A 250 1.97 -7.05 31.02
CA ASP A 250 1.97 -8.34 31.71
C ASP A 250 0.59 -8.68 32.27
N ALA A 251 -0.01 -7.72 32.97
CA ALA A 251 -1.37 -7.82 33.51
C ALA A 251 -2.45 -7.90 32.42
N LYS A 252 -2.15 -7.44 31.20
CA LYS A 252 -3.01 -7.56 30.02
C LYS A 252 -2.75 -8.83 29.19
N GLY A 253 -1.89 -9.73 29.68
CA GLY A 253 -1.61 -11.02 29.02
C GLY A 253 -0.51 -10.98 27.97
N TYR A 254 0.34 -9.96 28.01
CA TYR A 254 1.45 -9.78 27.08
C TYR A 254 2.81 -9.87 27.77
N GLU A 255 3.86 -10.22 27.05
CA GLU A 255 5.24 -10.24 27.55
C GLU A 255 6.21 -9.58 26.55
N SER A 256 7.25 -8.94 27.06
CA SER A 256 8.25 -8.23 26.24
C SER A 256 9.30 -9.19 25.66
N THR A 257 8.84 -10.20 24.91
CA THR A 257 9.68 -11.23 24.25
C THR A 257 9.72 -11.10 22.72
N ALA A 258 9.05 -10.09 22.17
CA ALA A 258 9.20 -9.72 20.77
C ALA A 258 10.51 -8.97 20.53
N THR A 259 11.11 -9.22 19.38
CA THR A 259 12.37 -8.61 18.93
C THR A 259 12.16 -7.50 17.91
N GLY A 260 10.96 -7.39 17.34
CA GLY A 260 10.60 -6.33 16.41
C GLY A 260 9.16 -6.43 15.90
N PRO A 261 8.80 -5.64 14.87
CA PRO A 261 7.43 -5.60 14.35
C PRO A 261 6.97 -6.94 13.74
N ASN A 262 7.89 -7.74 13.19
CA ASN A 262 7.57 -9.03 12.57
C ASN A 262 6.97 -10.02 13.56
N ASP A 263 7.49 -10.08 14.78
CA ASP A 263 7.13 -11.07 15.80
C ASP A 263 6.26 -10.49 16.93
N ALA A 264 6.07 -9.17 16.98
CA ALA A 264 5.21 -8.51 17.95
C ALA A 264 3.71 -8.62 17.62
N ASP A 265 2.90 -8.69 18.67
CA ASP A 265 1.45 -8.46 18.67
C ASP A 265 1.10 -7.02 19.08
N VAL A 266 1.98 -6.38 19.86
CA VAL A 266 1.87 -4.97 20.23
C VAL A 266 3.20 -4.26 20.05
N MET A 267 3.14 -3.05 19.52
CA MET A 267 4.26 -2.15 19.40
C MET A 267 3.97 -0.88 20.21
N TYR A 268 4.91 -0.52 21.08
CA TYR A 268 4.85 0.68 21.89
C TYR A 268 5.89 1.70 21.41
N TYR A 269 5.46 2.95 21.30
CA TYR A 269 6.25 4.07 20.79
C TYR A 269 6.66 5.02 21.93
N SER A 270 7.82 5.66 21.77
CA SER A 270 8.41 6.53 22.78
C SER A 270 7.56 7.75 23.17
N GLY A 271 6.57 8.14 22.36
CA GLY A 271 5.62 9.21 22.67
C GLY A 271 4.43 8.77 23.54
N PHE A 272 4.50 7.63 24.22
CA PHE A 272 3.37 7.03 24.95
C PHE A 272 2.20 6.67 24.01
N HIS A 273 2.52 5.95 22.94
CA HIS A 273 1.52 5.42 22.02
C HIS A 273 1.66 3.91 21.84
N GLY A 274 0.57 3.26 21.45
CA GLY A 274 0.52 1.81 21.24
C GLY A 274 -0.20 1.45 19.94
N ALA A 275 0.28 0.40 19.27
CA ALA A 275 -0.37 -0.17 18.11
C ALA A 275 -0.51 -1.68 18.28
N ARG A 276 -1.63 -2.23 17.78
CA ARG A 276 -1.87 -3.67 17.77
C ARG A 276 -1.59 -4.24 16.40
N LYS A 277 -0.96 -5.41 16.32
CA LYS A 277 -0.77 -6.13 15.06
C LYS A 277 -2.14 -6.44 14.43
N LYS A 278 -2.25 -6.19 13.12
CA LYS A 278 -3.45 -6.50 12.36
C LYS A 278 -3.30 -7.86 11.68
N GLY A 279 -4.17 -8.80 12.01
CA GLY A 279 -4.26 -10.10 11.32
C GLY A 279 -5.00 -10.00 9.99
N CYS A 280 -4.50 -9.20 9.04
CA CYS A 280 -5.12 -9.02 7.73
C CYS A 280 -4.19 -9.45 6.59
N ASN A 281 -4.76 -9.52 5.37
CA ASN A 281 -4.03 -9.84 4.14
C ASN A 281 -3.59 -8.60 3.35
N CYS A 282 -3.76 -7.40 3.92
CA CYS A 282 -3.25 -6.15 3.30
C CYS A 282 -1.74 -6.24 3.11
N GLY A 283 -1.25 -5.64 2.02
CA GLY A 283 0.17 -5.75 1.66
C GLY A 283 0.60 -7.11 1.10
N ALA A 284 -0.29 -8.10 0.98
CA ALA A 284 0.03 -9.46 0.46
C ALA A 284 1.27 -10.10 1.12
N GLY A 285 1.43 -9.90 2.43
CA GLY A 285 2.58 -10.39 3.21
C GLY A 285 3.88 -9.61 3.01
N LYS A 286 3.91 -8.57 2.19
CA LYS A 286 5.03 -7.62 2.11
C LYS A 286 5.01 -6.59 3.22
N TRP A 287 3.81 -6.18 3.65
CA TRP A 287 3.66 -5.22 4.74
C TRP A 287 3.43 -5.92 6.08
N ILE A 288 4.03 -5.35 7.12
CA ILE A 288 3.70 -5.68 8.50
C ILE A 288 2.65 -4.66 8.96
N MET A 289 1.40 -5.11 9.02
CA MET A 289 0.27 -4.23 9.30
C MET A 289 0.02 -4.11 10.80
N PHE A 290 -0.14 -2.87 11.25
CA PHE A 290 -0.55 -2.50 12.59
C PHE A 290 -1.80 -1.62 12.55
N GLU A 291 -2.46 -1.50 13.69
CA GLU A 291 -3.64 -0.67 13.86
C GLU A 291 -3.52 0.17 15.11
N SER A 292 -3.80 1.46 14.98
CA SER A 292 -3.64 2.47 16.03
C SER A 292 -4.91 3.29 16.18
N LYS A 293 -5.33 3.53 17.43
CA LYS A 293 -6.37 4.51 17.76
C LYS A 293 -5.73 5.85 18.06
N CYS A 294 -5.80 6.80 17.13
CA CYS A 294 -5.04 8.05 17.17
C CYS A 294 -5.61 9.08 18.16
N GLY A 295 -5.45 8.82 19.47
CA GLY A 295 -6.04 9.65 20.51
C GLY A 295 -7.56 9.65 20.43
N GLU A 296 -8.19 10.83 20.41
CA GLU A 296 -9.64 10.98 20.21
C GLU A 296 -10.07 10.87 18.74
N TRP A 297 -9.11 10.95 17.80
CA TRP A 297 -9.36 10.89 16.36
C TRP A 297 -9.71 9.46 15.90
N VAL A 298 -9.59 9.16 14.60
CA VAL A 298 -9.97 7.87 14.05
C VAL A 298 -9.02 6.73 14.48
N ARG A 299 -9.48 5.50 14.29
CA ARG A 299 -8.62 4.31 14.29
C ARG A 299 -8.21 3.99 12.87
N ILE A 300 -6.94 3.73 12.65
CA ILE A 300 -6.38 3.45 11.32
C ILE A 300 -5.57 2.15 11.33
N GLU A 301 -5.66 1.38 10.25
CA GLU A 301 -4.60 0.41 9.91
C GLU A 301 -3.51 1.13 9.13
N HIS A 302 -2.26 0.70 9.28
CA HIS A 302 -1.10 1.31 8.64
C HIS A 302 0.08 0.33 8.59
N VAL A 303 1.07 0.59 7.74
CA VAL A 303 2.34 -0.13 7.79
C VAL A 303 3.11 0.29 9.05
N HIS A 304 3.79 -0.67 9.69
CA HIS A 304 4.29 -0.52 11.07
C HIS A 304 5.12 0.75 11.35
N ASN A 305 5.87 1.25 10.38
CA ASN A 305 6.77 2.41 10.53
C ASN A 305 6.17 3.74 10.09
N GLN A 306 4.95 3.77 9.55
CA GLN A 306 4.41 5.00 8.94
C GLN A 306 3.90 6.03 9.96
N LEU A 307 3.70 5.63 11.21
CA LEU A 307 3.38 6.57 12.28
C LEU A 307 4.63 7.09 13.00
N ASN A 308 5.84 6.58 12.68
CA ASN A 308 7.07 7.08 13.28
C ASN A 308 7.23 8.60 13.01
N GLY A 309 7.66 9.33 14.02
CA GLY A 309 7.90 10.77 13.89
C GLY A 309 7.68 11.52 15.18
N VAL A 310 7.51 12.84 15.08
CA VAL A 310 7.45 13.72 16.25
C VAL A 310 6.25 13.43 17.15
N VAL A 311 5.11 13.06 16.58
CA VAL A 311 3.86 12.87 17.33
C VAL A 311 3.87 11.55 18.10
N TYR A 312 4.13 10.43 17.42
CA TYR A 312 4.12 9.11 18.07
C TYR A 312 5.45 8.73 18.70
N GLY A 313 6.55 9.34 18.25
CA GLY A 313 7.90 8.87 18.53
C GLY A 313 8.30 7.71 17.63
N ASP A 314 9.26 6.92 18.10
CA ASP A 314 9.72 5.70 17.45
C ASP A 314 9.35 4.48 18.30
N PRO A 315 9.15 3.29 17.68
CA PRO A 315 9.00 2.05 18.42
C PRO A 315 10.20 1.79 19.34
N VAL A 316 9.94 1.66 20.64
CA VAL A 316 10.97 1.39 21.66
C VAL A 316 10.71 0.11 22.44
N ARG A 317 9.51 -0.47 22.30
CA ARG A 317 9.17 -1.73 22.95
C ARG A 317 8.17 -2.55 22.15
N TYR A 318 8.32 -3.87 22.23
CA TYR A 318 7.52 -4.84 21.50
C TYR A 318 7.04 -5.94 22.46
N TYR A 319 5.80 -6.38 22.27
CA TYR A 319 5.19 -7.41 23.11
C TYR A 319 4.54 -8.52 22.29
N LYS A 320 4.55 -9.74 22.84
CA LYS A 320 3.80 -10.91 22.35
C LYS A 320 2.71 -11.25 23.34
N HIS A 321 1.59 -11.76 22.86
CA HIS A 321 0.62 -12.39 23.73
C HIS A 321 1.20 -13.68 24.32
N LYS A 322 0.95 -13.93 25.61
CA LYS A 322 1.35 -15.14 26.34
C LYS A 322 0.59 -16.39 25.88
#